data_AF-A0A668AY86-F1
#
_entry.id   AF-A0A668AY86-F1
#
_cell.length_a   1.000
_cell.length_b   1.000
_cell.length_c   1.000
_cell.angle_alpha   90.00
_cell.angle_beta   90.00
_cell.angle_gamma   90.00
#
_symmetry.space_group_name_H-M   'P 1'
#
loop_
_entity.id
_entity.type
_entity.pdbx_description
1 polymer ?
#
loop_
_entity_poly.entity_id
_entity_poly.type
_entity_poly.pdbx_seq_one_letter_code
_entity_poly.pdbx_strand_id
1 'polypeptide(L)'
;IHQQLSPEEHRLLDSIAWHETPHVPVSLNMTSDPAHSTFTILPMRAGGQWHVGDELEALIQIGDFQGRPKQFGGDFLIARLHDPELLAGVAGRVVDHLNGSYTAVFPLLWEGRAQVEVTLVHSSEAITVLRRLTVEQPIRIYFKSLFQSGSVSETTVCNICLPPTQPLCNYTDLHTGEPWFCYKPKNLSCDTRINHYKGGFMQIPMFKGGTLFQR
;
A
#
# COMPACT_ATOMS: atom_id res chain seq x y z
N ILE A 1 -4.78 8.69 27.88
CA ILE A 1 -4.88 10.12 27.52
C ILE A 1 -5.72 10.17 26.24
N HIS A 2 -6.99 10.56 26.34
CA HIS A 2 -7.80 10.81 25.14
C HIS A 2 -7.46 12.20 24.64
N GLN A 3 -6.49 12.28 23.74
CA GLN A 3 -6.19 13.53 23.05
C GLN A 3 -7.28 13.72 21.98
N GLN A 4 -8.10 14.75 22.18
CA GLN A 4 -9.18 15.08 21.26
C GLN A 4 -8.56 15.63 19.97
N LEU A 5 -8.79 14.93 18.85
CA LEU A 5 -8.25 15.30 17.55
C LEU A 5 -8.79 16.68 17.14
N SER A 6 -7.93 17.50 16.57
CA SER A 6 -8.28 18.78 15.94
C SER A 6 -9.17 18.57 14.70
N PRO A 7 -9.87 19.61 14.24
CA PRO A 7 -10.65 19.53 12.99
C PRO A 7 -9.80 19.19 11.76
N GLU A 8 -8.54 19.63 11.74
CA GLU A 8 -7.59 19.34 10.67
C GLU A 8 -7.18 17.86 10.68
N GLU A 9 -6.90 17.30 11.85
CA GLU A 9 -6.60 15.87 12.00
C GLU A 9 -7.79 14.99 11.59
N HIS A 10 -9.02 15.38 11.92
CA HIS A 10 -10.21 14.67 11.45
C HIS A 10 -10.29 14.67 9.92
N ARG A 11 -10.10 15.82 9.27
CA ARG A 11 -10.10 15.91 7.80
C ARG A 11 -9.02 15.05 7.16
N LEU A 12 -7.83 14.99 7.76
CA LEU A 12 -6.76 14.13 7.29
C LEU A 12 -7.12 12.66 7.44
N LEU A 13 -7.67 12.25 8.57
CA LEU A 13 -8.14 10.88 8.81
C LEU A 13 -9.25 10.48 7.82
N ASP A 14 -10.21 11.37 7.59
CA ASP A 14 -11.28 11.15 6.62
C ASP A 14 -10.71 11.03 5.19
N SER A 15 -9.67 11.80 4.85
CA SER A 15 -9.04 11.75 3.52
C SER A 15 -8.26 10.47 3.24
N ILE A 16 -7.82 9.75 4.28
CA ILE A 16 -7.12 8.47 4.16
C ILE A 16 -8.03 7.27 4.50
N ALA A 17 -9.29 7.52 4.82
CA ALA A 17 -10.24 6.48 5.17
C ALA A 17 -10.49 5.57 3.96
N TRP A 18 -10.20 4.28 4.12
CA TRP A 18 -10.49 3.27 3.12
C TRP A 18 -11.73 2.47 3.51
N HIS A 19 -12.69 2.36 2.60
CA HIS A 19 -13.92 1.62 2.86
C HIS A 19 -13.66 0.14 3.17
N GLU A 20 -14.41 -0.40 4.12
CA GLU A 20 -14.34 -1.84 4.41
C GLU A 20 -14.99 -2.62 3.29
N THR A 21 -14.19 -3.49 2.69
CA THR A 21 -14.60 -4.45 1.67
C THR A 21 -15.22 -5.68 2.35
N PRO A 22 -16.25 -6.30 1.75
CA PRO A 22 -16.92 -7.46 2.34
C PRO A 22 -15.93 -8.57 2.70
N HIS A 23 -16.05 -9.10 3.92
CA HIS A 23 -15.28 -10.27 4.40
C HIS A 23 -15.76 -11.57 3.75
N VAL A 24 -15.64 -11.68 2.43
CA VAL A 24 -16.05 -12.88 1.69
C VAL A 24 -14.83 -13.81 1.57
N PRO A 25 -14.95 -15.14 1.75
CA PRO A 25 -13.89 -16.07 1.41
C PRO A 25 -13.52 -15.88 -0.07
N VAL A 26 -12.32 -15.36 -0.30
CA VAL A 26 -11.86 -14.90 -1.61
C VAL A 26 -11.48 -16.10 -2.47
N SER A 27 -12.32 -16.41 -3.45
CA SER A 27 -11.91 -17.21 -4.61
C SER A 27 -11.27 -16.27 -5.64
N LEU A 28 -10.13 -16.65 -6.21
CA LEU A 28 -9.47 -15.87 -7.27
C LEU A 28 -10.40 -15.54 -8.43
N ASN A 29 -11.30 -16.47 -8.76
CA ASN A 29 -12.22 -16.28 -9.87
C ASN A 29 -13.21 -15.11 -9.66
N MET A 30 -13.31 -14.60 -8.43
CA MET A 30 -14.22 -13.50 -8.06
C MET A 30 -13.48 -12.20 -7.76
N THR A 31 -12.15 -12.16 -7.91
CA THR A 31 -11.34 -10.96 -7.64
C THR A 31 -11.26 -10.08 -8.86
N SER A 32 -11.01 -8.79 -8.63
CA SER A 32 -10.84 -7.81 -9.72
C SER A 32 -9.72 -8.24 -10.66
N ASP A 33 -9.99 -8.18 -11.96
CA ASP A 33 -9.07 -8.58 -13.01
C ASP A 33 -8.89 -7.44 -14.03
N PRO A 34 -7.66 -6.99 -14.30
CA PRO A 34 -7.44 -5.92 -15.25
C PRO A 34 -7.78 -6.33 -16.70
N ALA A 35 -7.66 -7.61 -17.06
CA ALA A 35 -7.92 -8.07 -18.44
C ALA A 35 -9.41 -8.03 -18.81
N HIS A 36 -10.31 -8.19 -17.83
CA HIS A 36 -11.76 -8.05 -18.00
C HIS A 36 -12.30 -6.69 -17.54
N SER A 37 -11.43 -5.74 -17.19
CA SER A 37 -11.81 -4.38 -16.82
C SER A 37 -11.64 -3.43 -18.01
N THR A 38 -12.41 -2.35 -18.04
CA THR A 38 -12.34 -1.36 -19.12
C THR A 38 -12.45 0.05 -18.59
N PHE A 39 -12.03 1.03 -19.40
CA PHE A 39 -12.35 2.44 -19.17
C PHE A 39 -12.81 3.11 -20.46
N THR A 40 -13.65 4.13 -20.31
CA THR A 40 -14.18 4.94 -21.41
C THR A 40 -14.01 6.41 -21.07
N ILE A 41 -13.38 7.17 -21.98
CA ILE A 41 -13.31 8.63 -21.86
C ILE A 41 -14.72 9.18 -22.10
N LEU A 42 -15.23 9.95 -21.13
CA LEU A 42 -16.56 10.53 -21.21
C LEU A 42 -16.56 11.73 -22.16
N PRO A 43 -17.63 11.93 -22.94
CA PRO A 43 -17.75 13.08 -23.82
C PRO A 43 -17.82 14.37 -23.01
N MET A 44 -17.29 15.45 -23.57
CA MET A 44 -17.44 16.79 -22.99
C MET A 44 -18.92 17.14 -22.86
N ARG A 45 -19.35 17.61 -21.68
CA ARG A 45 -20.76 17.92 -21.38
C ARG A 45 -21.39 18.93 -22.34
N ALA A 46 -20.58 19.82 -22.93
CA ALA A 46 -21.04 20.87 -23.84
C ALA A 46 -20.88 20.55 -25.34
N GLY A 47 -20.28 19.41 -25.70
CA GLY A 47 -19.96 19.07 -27.10
C GLY A 47 -18.96 20.05 -27.72
N GLY A 48 -17.68 19.71 -27.76
CA GLY A 48 -16.64 20.61 -28.26
C GLY A 48 -15.23 20.03 -28.21
N GLN A 49 -14.25 20.89 -28.46
CA GLN A 49 -12.83 20.58 -28.34
C GLN A 49 -12.35 20.83 -26.91
N TRP A 50 -11.44 19.99 -26.43
CA TRP A 50 -10.77 20.14 -25.13
C TRP A 50 -9.78 21.31 -25.14
N HIS A 51 -9.77 22.10 -24.07
CA HIS A 51 -8.84 23.20 -23.86
C HIS A 51 -7.95 22.96 -22.63
N VAL A 52 -6.79 23.62 -22.62
CA VAL A 52 -5.95 23.66 -21.43
C VAL A 52 -6.72 24.34 -20.29
N GLY A 53 -6.75 23.68 -19.13
CA GLY A 53 -7.54 24.07 -17.97
C GLY A 53 -8.85 23.29 -17.80
N ASP A 54 -9.31 22.57 -18.82
CA ASP A 54 -10.48 21.68 -18.68
C ASP A 54 -10.17 20.44 -17.84
N GLU A 55 -11.21 19.74 -17.39
CA GLU A 55 -11.11 18.41 -16.76
C GLU A 55 -11.67 17.34 -17.71
N LEU A 56 -10.84 16.34 -18.03
CA LEU A 56 -11.24 15.14 -18.75
C LEU A 56 -11.68 14.07 -17.75
N GLU A 57 -12.88 13.51 -17.95
CA GLU A 57 -13.40 12.42 -17.12
C GLU A 57 -13.30 11.08 -17.87
N ALA A 58 -12.91 10.01 -17.17
CA ALA A 58 -12.96 8.65 -17.68
C ALA A 58 -13.73 7.74 -16.70
N LEU A 59 -14.75 7.05 -17.19
CA LEU A 59 -15.47 6.03 -16.45
C LEU A 59 -14.71 4.72 -16.53
N ILE A 60 -14.41 4.12 -15.38
CA ILE A 60 -13.72 2.84 -15.23
C ILE A 60 -14.73 1.83 -14.72
N GLN A 61 -14.76 0.65 -15.33
CA GLN A 61 -15.64 -0.46 -14.96
C GLN A 61 -14.77 -1.68 -14.68
N ILE A 62 -14.83 -2.19 -13.45
CA ILE A 62 -14.00 -3.31 -13.03
C ILE A 62 -14.77 -4.62 -13.23
N GLY A 63 -14.12 -5.57 -13.89
CA GLY A 63 -14.58 -6.95 -14.05
C GLY A 63 -13.84 -7.90 -13.11
N ASP A 64 -14.46 -9.01 -12.75
CA ASP A 64 -13.78 -10.14 -12.12
C ASP A 64 -13.12 -11.07 -13.16
N PHE A 65 -12.36 -12.07 -12.71
CA PHE A 65 -11.73 -13.08 -13.59
C PHE A 65 -12.72 -13.92 -14.41
N GLN A 66 -14.02 -13.85 -14.14
CA GLN A 66 -15.08 -14.48 -14.95
C GLN A 66 -15.71 -13.50 -15.94
N GLY A 67 -15.21 -12.26 -16.03
CA GLY A 67 -15.76 -11.21 -16.87
C GLY A 67 -17.05 -10.59 -16.35
N ARG A 68 -17.43 -10.86 -15.08
CA ARG A 68 -18.64 -10.28 -14.49
C ARG A 68 -18.33 -8.91 -13.89
N PRO A 69 -19.24 -7.93 -14.02
CA PRO A 69 -19.06 -6.64 -13.37
C PRO A 69 -18.98 -6.79 -11.85
N LYS A 70 -17.99 -6.14 -11.25
CA LYS A 70 -17.87 -6.00 -9.80
C LYS A 70 -19.09 -5.26 -9.24
N GLN A 71 -19.44 -5.59 -8.00
CA GLN A 71 -20.60 -5.02 -7.30
C GLN A 71 -20.21 -4.12 -6.12
N PHE A 72 -18.91 -4.00 -5.87
CA PHE A 72 -18.34 -3.21 -4.78
C PHE A 72 -17.02 -2.62 -5.23
N GLY A 73 -16.65 -1.49 -4.62
CA GLY A 73 -15.40 -0.79 -4.88
C GLY A 73 -14.25 -1.26 -3.97
N GLY A 74 -13.34 -0.33 -3.67
CA GLY A 74 -12.20 -0.53 -2.79
C GLY A 74 -10.97 -1.10 -3.48
N ASP A 75 -10.89 -1.08 -4.81
CA ASP A 75 -9.69 -1.41 -5.58
C ASP A 75 -8.70 -0.24 -5.56
N PHE A 76 -7.40 -0.53 -5.54
CA PHE A 76 -6.38 0.50 -5.68
C PHE A 76 -6.03 0.71 -7.15
N LEU A 77 -6.55 1.79 -7.69
CA LEU A 77 -6.33 2.23 -9.06
C LEU A 77 -5.38 3.43 -9.09
N ILE A 78 -4.45 3.44 -10.04
CA ILE A 78 -3.71 4.63 -10.42
C ILE A 78 -4.15 5.01 -11.81
N ALA A 79 -4.57 6.26 -11.99
CA ALA A 79 -4.92 6.81 -13.29
C ALA A 79 -3.93 7.91 -13.63
N ARG A 80 -3.38 7.92 -14.84
CA ARG A 80 -2.50 8.98 -15.34
C ARG A 80 -2.89 9.43 -16.73
N LEU A 81 -2.76 10.73 -16.97
CA LEU A 81 -2.75 11.31 -18.30
C LEU A 81 -1.30 11.69 -18.61
N HIS A 82 -0.76 11.28 -19.76
CA HIS A 82 0.64 11.53 -20.07
C HIS A 82 0.91 11.66 -21.57
N ASP A 83 1.98 12.37 -21.91
CA ASP A 83 2.56 12.45 -23.24
C ASP A 83 4.05 12.05 -23.15
N PRO A 84 4.43 10.86 -23.65
CA PRO A 84 5.81 10.40 -23.64
C PRO A 84 6.78 11.29 -24.44
N GLU A 85 6.32 11.97 -25.48
CA GLU A 85 7.17 12.83 -26.32
C GLU A 85 7.49 14.15 -25.63
N LEU A 86 6.49 14.73 -24.95
CA LEU A 86 6.68 15.95 -24.16
C LEU A 86 7.26 15.69 -22.77
N LEU A 87 7.40 14.43 -22.36
CA LEU A 87 7.74 14.02 -20.99
C LEU A 87 6.81 14.67 -19.95
N ALA A 88 5.55 14.89 -20.35
CA ALA A 88 4.52 15.50 -19.52
C ALA A 88 3.62 14.42 -18.93
N GLY A 89 3.17 14.62 -17.69
CA GLY A 89 2.26 13.69 -17.04
C GLY A 89 1.57 14.30 -15.83
N VAL A 90 0.34 13.88 -15.61
CA VAL A 90 -0.45 14.27 -14.44
C VAL A 90 -1.21 13.07 -13.89
N ALA A 91 -1.26 12.97 -12.56
CA ALA A 91 -2.06 11.97 -11.87
C ALA A 91 -3.53 12.39 -11.90
N GLY A 92 -4.39 11.46 -12.31
CA GLY A 92 -5.84 11.64 -12.24
C GLY A 92 -6.35 11.43 -10.83
N ARG A 93 -7.36 12.21 -10.44
CA ARG A 93 -8.13 11.98 -9.21
C ARG A 93 -9.12 10.85 -9.46
N VAL A 94 -8.96 9.73 -8.77
CA VAL A 94 -9.87 8.59 -8.86
C VAL A 94 -10.95 8.70 -7.78
N VAL A 95 -12.21 8.58 -8.19
CA VAL A 95 -13.38 8.57 -7.32
C VAL A 95 -14.02 7.19 -7.42
N ASP A 96 -14.12 6.50 -6.29
CA ASP A 96 -14.79 5.20 -6.17
C ASP A 96 -16.29 5.40 -5.96
N HIS A 97 -17.12 4.80 -6.83
CA HIS A 97 -18.58 4.86 -6.73
C HIS A 97 -19.16 3.74 -5.85
N LEU A 98 -18.30 2.91 -5.26
CA LEU A 98 -18.61 1.82 -4.33
C LEU A 98 -19.48 0.70 -4.91
N ASN A 99 -19.60 0.66 -6.23
CA ASN A 99 -20.45 -0.29 -6.96
C ASN A 99 -19.67 -1.08 -8.03
N GLY A 100 -18.34 -1.08 -7.98
CA GLY A 100 -17.46 -1.70 -8.98
C GLY A 100 -17.11 -0.78 -10.17
N SER A 101 -17.56 0.47 -10.13
CA SER A 101 -17.16 1.50 -11.09
C SER A 101 -16.45 2.66 -10.39
N TYR A 102 -15.60 3.36 -11.16
CA TYR A 102 -14.82 4.50 -10.70
C TYR A 102 -14.84 5.60 -11.77
N THR A 103 -14.62 6.85 -11.36
CA THR A 103 -14.33 7.94 -12.30
C THR A 103 -12.93 8.47 -12.05
N ALA A 104 -12.10 8.49 -13.09
CA ALA A 104 -10.84 9.23 -13.08
C ALA A 104 -11.03 10.62 -13.70
N VAL A 105 -10.60 11.65 -13.00
CA VAL A 105 -10.67 13.05 -13.44
C VAL A 105 -9.24 13.57 -13.66
N PHE A 106 -8.95 14.05 -14.86
CA PHE A 106 -7.63 14.53 -15.26
C PHE A 106 -7.69 16.01 -15.62
N PRO A 107 -6.91 16.89 -14.97
CA PRO A 107 -6.77 18.26 -15.44
C PRO A 107 -5.93 18.27 -16.73
N LEU A 108 -6.38 19.01 -17.74
CA LEU A 108 -5.66 19.18 -19.00
C LEU A 108 -4.64 20.32 -18.86
N LEU A 109 -3.37 19.96 -18.65
CA LEU A 109 -2.31 20.93 -18.31
C LEU A 109 -1.47 21.37 -19.51
N TRP A 110 -1.62 20.75 -20.68
CA TRP A 110 -0.87 21.07 -21.89
C TRP A 110 -1.72 20.91 -23.15
N GLU A 111 -1.33 21.63 -24.20
CA GLU A 111 -1.88 21.46 -25.53
C GLU A 111 -1.18 20.30 -26.23
N GLY A 112 -1.96 19.48 -26.97
CA GLY A 112 -1.42 18.45 -27.84
C GLY A 112 -2.00 17.08 -27.54
N ARG A 113 -1.20 16.04 -27.81
CA ARG A 113 -1.62 14.66 -27.58
C ARG A 113 -1.53 14.34 -26.10
N ALA A 114 -2.39 13.44 -25.66
CA ALA A 114 -2.36 12.90 -24.33
C ALA A 114 -2.91 11.48 -24.34
N GLN A 115 -2.34 10.62 -23.50
CA GLN A 115 -2.72 9.22 -23.36
C GLN A 115 -3.20 8.97 -21.93
N VAL A 116 -4.42 8.47 -21.81
CA VAL A 116 -4.98 8.00 -20.55
C VAL A 116 -4.49 6.58 -20.31
N GLU A 117 -3.97 6.33 -19.12
CA GLU A 117 -3.62 5.00 -18.65
C GLU A 117 -4.21 4.78 -17.26
N VAL A 118 -4.84 3.63 -17.06
CA VAL A 118 -5.39 3.21 -15.79
C VAL A 118 -4.74 1.88 -15.40
N THR A 119 -4.14 1.84 -14.23
CA THR A 119 -3.47 0.67 -13.67
C THR A 119 -4.25 0.18 -12.45
N LEU A 120 -4.76 -1.05 -12.50
CA LEU A 120 -5.22 -1.77 -11.32
C LEU A 120 -4.00 -2.32 -10.57
N VAL A 121 -3.63 -1.66 -9.47
CA VAL A 121 -2.42 -2.01 -8.69
C VAL A 121 -2.72 -3.15 -7.73
N HIS A 122 -3.82 -3.04 -6.97
CA HIS A 122 -4.29 -4.08 -6.07
C HIS A 122 -5.81 -4.17 -6.13
N SER A 123 -6.33 -5.40 -6.16
CA SER A 123 -7.77 -5.60 -6.01
C SER A 123 -8.22 -5.28 -4.59
N SER A 124 -9.50 -4.95 -4.45
CA SER A 124 -10.21 -4.79 -3.19
C SER A 124 -10.01 -5.97 -2.24
N GLU A 125 -9.99 -7.19 -2.76
CA GLU A 125 -9.73 -8.40 -1.97
C GLU A 125 -8.28 -8.46 -1.48
N ALA A 126 -7.31 -8.13 -2.34
CA ALA A 126 -5.90 -8.08 -1.97
C ALA A 126 -5.66 -7.03 -0.87
N ILE A 127 -6.31 -5.85 -0.96
CA ILE A 127 -6.24 -4.80 0.06
C ILE A 127 -6.84 -5.26 1.39
N THR A 128 -7.98 -5.96 1.34
CA THR A 128 -8.59 -6.57 2.55
C THR A 128 -7.59 -7.47 3.26
N VAL A 129 -6.93 -8.34 2.49
CA VAL A 129 -5.91 -9.26 2.99
C VAL A 129 -4.72 -8.47 3.56
N LEU A 130 -4.18 -7.49 2.83
CA LEU A 130 -3.08 -6.64 3.30
C LEU A 130 -3.41 -5.90 4.60
N ARG A 131 -4.62 -5.34 4.73
CA ARG A 131 -5.06 -4.64 5.95
C ARG A 131 -5.11 -5.59 7.15
N ARG A 132 -5.76 -6.73 7.00
CA ARG A 132 -5.83 -7.78 8.04
C ARG A 132 -4.42 -8.21 8.45
N LEU A 133 -3.58 -8.45 7.46
CA LEU A 133 -2.19 -8.81 7.61
C LEU A 133 -1.40 -7.77 8.45
N THR A 134 -1.52 -6.48 8.13
CA THR A 134 -0.86 -5.40 8.87
C THR A 134 -1.29 -5.36 10.34
N VAL A 135 -2.58 -5.63 10.63
CA VAL A 135 -3.12 -5.63 12.00
C VAL A 135 -2.73 -6.89 12.78
N GLU A 136 -2.95 -8.07 12.22
CA GLU A 136 -2.73 -9.34 12.92
C GLU A 136 -1.25 -9.70 13.06
N GLN A 137 -0.41 -9.23 12.15
CA GLN A 137 1.02 -9.52 12.15
C GLN A 137 1.80 -8.25 11.82
N PRO A 138 1.97 -7.34 12.78
CA PRO A 138 2.72 -6.10 12.56
C PRO A 138 4.23 -6.37 12.38
N ILE A 139 4.75 -7.48 12.91
CA ILE A 139 6.19 -7.79 12.96
C ILE A 139 6.55 -8.88 11.94
N ARG A 140 6.29 -8.65 10.66
CA ARG A 140 6.56 -9.67 9.61
C ARG A 140 8.03 -9.77 9.26
N ILE A 141 8.74 -8.66 9.42
CA ILE A 141 10.16 -8.54 9.14
C ILE A 141 10.86 -8.61 10.48
N TYR A 142 11.82 -9.52 10.58
CA TYR A 142 12.74 -9.50 11.71
C TYR A 142 14.09 -8.99 11.23
N PHE A 143 14.73 -8.26 12.11
CA PHE A 143 16.04 -7.70 11.87
C PHE A 143 17.07 -8.45 12.71
N LYS A 144 18.34 -8.29 12.35
CA LYS A 144 19.47 -8.85 13.08
C LYS A 144 20.54 -7.80 13.26
N SER A 145 21.37 -7.97 14.28
CA SER A 145 22.58 -7.17 14.49
C SER A 145 23.74 -8.10 14.80
N LEU A 146 24.92 -7.76 14.28
CA LEU A 146 26.19 -8.36 14.64
C LEU A 146 26.76 -7.66 15.87
N PHE A 147 27.19 -8.46 16.85
CA PHE A 147 27.93 -8.04 18.02
C PHE A 147 29.34 -8.64 17.92
N GLN A 148 30.37 -7.84 18.18
CA GLN A 148 31.74 -8.33 18.08
C GLN A 148 32.69 -7.61 19.03
N SER A 149 33.54 -8.41 19.69
CA SER A 149 34.66 -7.94 20.51
C SER A 149 35.86 -8.83 20.24
N GLY A 150 36.88 -8.27 19.57
CA GLY A 150 38.02 -9.05 19.09
C GLY A 150 37.60 -10.12 18.10
N SER A 151 37.98 -11.38 18.36
CA SER A 151 37.65 -12.54 17.52
C SER A 151 36.28 -13.15 17.81
N VAL A 152 35.61 -12.76 18.89
CA VAL A 152 34.29 -13.28 19.27
C VAL A 152 33.21 -12.46 18.56
N SER A 153 32.32 -13.14 17.85
CA SER A 153 31.16 -12.51 17.21
C SER A 153 29.88 -13.32 17.43
N GLU A 154 28.77 -12.62 17.63
CA GLU A 154 27.44 -13.22 17.80
C GLU A 154 26.42 -12.38 17.02
N THR A 155 25.44 -13.05 16.42
CA THR A 155 24.33 -12.39 15.73
C THR A 155 23.05 -12.66 16.51
N THR A 156 22.33 -11.60 16.88
CA THR A 156 21.05 -11.72 17.58
C THR A 156 19.94 -11.00 16.83
N VAL A 157 18.69 -11.39 17.11
CA VAL A 157 17.51 -10.76 16.51
C VAL A 157 17.23 -9.42 17.17
N CYS A 158 16.85 -8.45 16.36
CA CYS A 158 16.46 -7.11 16.76
C CYS A 158 15.09 -6.74 16.17
N ASN A 159 14.33 -5.93 16.89
CA ASN A 159 13.08 -5.36 16.39
C ASN A 159 12.59 -4.19 17.26
N ILE A 160 11.57 -3.49 16.76
CA ILE A 160 10.85 -2.41 17.47
C ILE A 160 10.11 -2.96 18.69
N CYS A 161 9.61 -4.19 18.61
CA CYS A 161 8.99 -4.90 19.72
C CYS A 161 9.51 -6.36 19.74
N LEU A 162 10.11 -6.74 20.87
CA LEU A 162 10.58 -8.11 21.10
C LEU A 162 9.92 -8.67 22.37
N PRO A 163 9.40 -9.91 22.35
CA PRO A 163 8.96 -10.58 23.56
C PRO A 163 10.09 -10.61 24.61
N PRO A 164 9.82 -10.30 25.90
CA PRO A 164 10.84 -10.30 26.95
C PRO A 164 11.14 -11.72 27.44
N THR A 165 11.34 -12.67 26.53
CA THR A 165 11.63 -14.09 26.83
C THR A 165 13.08 -14.31 27.24
N GLN A 166 13.96 -13.36 26.94
CA GLN A 166 15.38 -13.36 27.28
C GLN A 166 15.88 -11.92 27.47
N PRO A 167 17.06 -11.70 28.09
CA PRO A 167 17.60 -10.36 28.30
C PRO A 167 17.72 -9.57 27.00
N LEU A 168 17.38 -8.28 27.07
CA LEU A 168 17.36 -7.36 25.93
C LEU A 168 18.42 -6.27 26.09
N CYS A 169 18.99 -5.86 24.96
CA CYS A 169 19.71 -4.60 24.81
C CYS A 169 18.74 -3.54 24.32
N ASN A 170 18.69 -2.40 25.00
CA ASN A 170 17.85 -1.27 24.65
C ASN A 170 18.66 -0.20 23.91
N TYR A 171 18.27 0.08 22.67
CA TYR A 171 18.85 1.12 21.82
C TYR A 171 17.79 2.11 21.36
N THR A 172 16.78 2.34 22.17
CA THR A 172 15.79 3.40 21.93
C THR A 172 16.52 4.70 21.67
N ASP A 173 16.19 5.33 20.55
CA ASP A 173 16.80 6.61 20.20
C ASP A 173 16.45 7.64 21.27
N LEU A 174 17.47 8.25 21.87
CA LEU A 174 17.28 9.16 23.01
C LEU A 174 16.68 10.52 22.58
N HIS A 175 16.75 10.86 21.30
CA HIS A 175 16.25 12.12 20.76
C HIS A 175 14.81 12.00 20.26
N THR A 176 14.51 10.95 19.49
CA THR A 176 13.18 10.72 18.90
C THR A 176 12.27 9.85 19.78
N GLY A 177 12.86 9.09 20.71
CA GLY A 177 12.13 8.10 21.50
C GLY A 177 11.76 6.84 20.71
N GLU A 178 12.28 6.67 19.49
CA GLU A 178 11.96 5.52 18.64
C GLU A 178 12.52 4.23 19.25
N PRO A 179 11.65 3.25 19.59
CA PRO A 179 12.09 2.06 20.29
C PRO A 179 12.86 1.12 19.37
N TRP A 180 14.00 0.63 19.87
CA TRP A 180 14.79 -0.38 19.18
C TRP A 180 15.43 -1.34 20.17
N PHE A 181 15.15 -2.63 20.01
CA PHE A 181 15.62 -3.67 20.92
C PHE A 181 16.34 -4.78 20.18
N CYS A 182 17.34 -5.37 20.82
CA CYS A 182 17.96 -6.61 20.38
C CYS A 182 17.99 -7.60 21.53
N TYR A 183 17.89 -8.90 21.23
CA TYR A 183 18.26 -9.91 22.20
C TYR A 183 19.73 -9.79 22.58
N LYS A 184 20.04 -9.87 23.87
CA LYS A 184 21.41 -9.79 24.37
C LYS A 184 22.20 -11.02 23.89
N PRO A 185 23.38 -10.85 23.26
CA PRO A 185 24.27 -11.97 22.95
C PRO A 185 24.74 -12.67 24.24
N LYS A 186 25.06 -13.96 24.16
CA LYS A 186 25.35 -14.76 25.36
C LYS A 186 26.66 -14.36 26.01
N ASN A 187 27.69 -14.08 25.21
CA ASN A 187 29.06 -13.85 25.67
C ASN A 187 29.55 -12.41 25.44
N LEU A 188 28.71 -11.53 24.89
CA LEU A 188 29.10 -10.16 24.53
C LEU A 188 28.25 -9.09 25.26
N SER A 189 28.82 -7.89 25.42
CA SER A 189 28.07 -6.73 25.91
C SER A 189 27.08 -6.22 24.86
N CYS A 190 26.11 -5.40 25.28
CA CYS A 190 25.27 -4.67 24.35
C CYS A 190 26.08 -3.62 23.56
N ASP A 191 27.14 -3.07 24.17
CA ASP A 191 27.94 -2.00 23.57
C ASP A 191 28.83 -2.47 22.41
N THR A 192 28.90 -3.78 22.16
CA THR A 192 29.69 -4.37 21.07
C THR A 192 28.91 -4.53 19.77
N ARG A 193 27.70 -3.95 19.68
CA ARG A 193 26.90 -3.93 18.47
C ARG A 193 27.61 -3.14 17.36
N ILE A 194 27.83 -3.78 16.21
CA ILE A 194 28.53 -3.18 15.07
C ILE A 194 27.56 -2.68 14.00
N ASN A 195 26.48 -3.41 13.75
CA ASN A 195 25.59 -3.11 12.64
C ASN A 195 24.14 -3.48 12.95
N HIS A 196 23.30 -3.31 11.92
CA HIS A 196 21.92 -3.74 11.88
C HIS A 196 21.56 -4.04 10.42
N TYR A 197 20.84 -5.12 10.17
CA TYR A 197 20.41 -5.51 8.82
C TYR A 197 19.12 -6.33 8.84
N LYS A 198 18.43 -6.36 7.69
CA LYS A 198 17.22 -7.18 7.50
C LYS A 198 17.59 -8.67 7.60
N GLY A 199 16.99 -9.37 8.56
CA GLY A 199 17.19 -10.80 8.75
C GLY A 199 16.31 -11.64 7.82
N GLY A 200 15.08 -11.19 7.56
CA GLY A 200 14.15 -11.85 6.64
C GLY A 200 12.70 -11.59 7.00
N PHE A 201 11.81 -12.43 6.46
CA PHE A 201 10.42 -12.49 6.88
C PHE A 201 10.25 -13.63 7.88
N MET A 202 9.44 -13.43 8.93
CA MET A 202 9.00 -14.54 9.76
C MET A 202 8.27 -15.55 8.86
N GLN A 203 8.52 -16.85 9.07
CA GLN A 203 7.78 -17.91 8.36
C GLN A 203 6.33 -17.89 8.84
N ILE A 204 5.52 -17.11 8.15
CA ILE A 204 4.07 -17.12 8.32
C ILE A 204 3.59 -18.31 7.48
N PRO A 205 2.76 -19.22 8.04
CA PRO A 205 2.16 -20.29 7.25
C PRO A 205 1.60 -19.70 5.97
N MET A 206 2.08 -20.20 4.83
CA MET A 206 1.81 -19.63 3.52
C MET A 206 0.32 -19.36 3.39
N PHE A 207 -0.01 -18.08 3.26
CA PHE A 207 -1.37 -17.59 3.11
C PHE A 207 -2.01 -18.34 1.93
N LYS A 208 -3.22 -18.88 2.11
CA LYS A 208 -4.02 -19.46 1.02
C LYS A 208 -4.40 -18.45 -0.08
N GLY A 209 -3.96 -17.19 0.01
CA GLY A 209 -4.17 -16.11 -0.97
C GLY A 209 -2.89 -15.60 -1.65
N GLY A 210 -1.77 -16.33 -1.62
CA GLY A 210 -0.53 -15.91 -2.29
C GLY A 210 -0.69 -15.64 -3.79
N THR A 211 -1.69 -16.26 -4.42
CA THR A 211 -2.08 -16.07 -5.81
C THR A 211 -2.70 -14.70 -6.10
N LEU A 212 -3.20 -13.96 -5.10
CA LEU A 212 -3.74 -12.59 -5.28
C LEU A 212 -2.65 -11.56 -5.61
N PHE A 213 -1.39 -11.90 -5.39
CA PHE A 213 -0.23 -11.00 -5.57
C PHE A 213 0.71 -11.49 -6.67
N GLN A 214 0.34 -12.55 -7.40
CA GLN A 214 1.08 -13.04 -8.55
C GLN A 214 0.56 -12.30 -9.80
N ARG A 215 1.48 -11.68 -10.53
CA ARG A 215 1.22 -11.02 -11.82
C ARG A 215 1.31 -12.02 -12.95
#